data_AF-A0AAP0AUB0-F1
#
_entry.id   AF-A0AAP0AUB0-F1
#
_cell.length_a   1.000
_cell.length_b   1.000
_cell.length_c   1.000
_cell.angle_alpha   90.00
_cell.angle_beta   90.00
_cell.angle_gamma   90.00
#
_symmetry.space_group_name_H-M   'P 1'
#
loop_
_entity.id
_entity.type
_entity.pdbx_description
1 polymer ?
#
loop_
_entity_poly.entity_id
_entity_poly.type
_entity_poly.pdbx_seq_one_letter_code
_entity_poly.pdbx_strand_id
1 'polypeptide(L)' 'MEATGGQIAKETLELAFQISNMLETGLDRHTLSLLIALIDRGINPEPLSAVVRELSSPPSRTQPSSAFSSSTKP' A
#
# COMPACT_ATOMS: atom_id res chain seq x y z
N MET A 1 -7.06 34.62 3.17
CA MET A 1 -7.93 33.54 2.67
C MET A 1 -7.63 32.35 3.56
N GLU A 2 -8.38 32.23 4.66
CA GLU A 2 -8.18 31.18 5.66
C GLU A 2 -8.55 29.84 5.02
N ALA A 3 -7.58 28.95 4.83
CA ALA A 3 -7.87 27.60 4.37
C ALA A 3 -8.70 26.92 5.46
N THR A 4 -9.92 26.48 5.12
CA THR A 4 -10.73 25.73 6.08
C THR A 4 -9.99 24.44 6.45
N GLY A 5 -10.05 23.99 7.71
CA GLY A 5 -9.30 22.82 8.17
C GLY A 5 -9.52 21.56 7.32
N GLY A 6 -10.69 21.45 6.66
CA GLY A 6 -10.98 20.38 5.70
C GLY A 6 -10.20 20.48 4.38
N GLN A 7 -9.84 21.68 3.91
CA GLN A 7 -8.96 21.85 2.75
C GLN A 7 -7.53 21.44 3.09
N ILE A 8 -7.01 21.86 4.26
CA ILE A 8 -5.67 21.49 4.71
C ILE A 8 -5.53 19.96 4.86
N ALA A 9 -6.55 19.29 5.41
CA ALA A 9 -6.55 17.83 5.53
C ALA A 9 -6.50 17.12 4.16
N LYS A 10 -7.22 17.64 3.17
CA LYS A 10 -7.21 17.10 1.80
C LYS A 10 -5.86 17.29 1.11
N GLU A 11 -5.28 18.48 1.22
CA GLU A 11 -3.96 18.78 0.66
C GLU A 11 -2.86 17.95 1.32
N THR A 12 -2.94 17.77 2.65
CA THR A 12 -2.00 16.93 3.41
C THR A 12 -2.06 15.47 2.96
N LEU A 13 -3.27 14.93 2.80
CA LEU A 13 -3.46 13.57 2.32
C LEU A 13 -2.96 13.38 0.88
N GLU A 14 -3.18 14.37 0.03
CA GLU A 14 -2.71 14.34 -1.35
C GLU A 14 -1.18 14.43 -1.47
N LEU A 15 -0.55 15.25 -0.64
CA LEU A 15 0.91 15.31 -0.53
C LEU A 15 1.48 13.97 -0.05
N ALA A 16 0.89 13.39 1.00
CA ALA A 16 1.29 12.09 1.54
C ALA A 16 1.14 10.97 0.52
N PHE A 17 0.07 10.98 -0.30
CA PHE A 17 -0.11 10.04 -1.40
C PHE A 17 0.99 10.18 -2.48
N GLN A 18 1.38 11.40 -2.84
CA GLN A 18 2.47 11.63 -3.80
C GLN A 18 3.80 11.06 -3.29
N ILE A 19 4.11 11.27 -2.00
CA ILE A 19 5.30 10.69 -1.36
C ILE A 19 5.23 9.16 -1.38
N SER A 20 4.08 8.59 -1.04
CA SER A 20 3.82 7.14 -1.07
C SER A 20 4.07 6.52 -2.46
N ASN A 21 3.66 7.23 -3.51
CA ASN A 21 3.84 6.81 -4.90
C ASN A 21 5.30 6.92 -5.36
N MET A 22 6.00 7.98 -4.93
CA MET A 22 7.43 8.15 -5.22
C MET A 22 8.30 7.10 -4.52
N LEU A 23 7.86 6.60 -3.36
CA LEU A 23 8.50 5.50 -2.64
C LEU A 23 8.03 4.11 -3.09
N GLU A 24 7.19 4.04 -4.13
CA GLU A 24 6.65 2.79 -4.69
C GLU A 24 6.05 1.83 -3.64
N THR A 25 5.42 2.41 -2.61
CA THR A 25 4.82 1.65 -1.49
C THR A 25 3.58 0.86 -1.89
N GLY A 26 2.97 1.18 -3.04
CA GLY A 26 1.76 0.51 -3.54
C GLY A 26 0.48 0.78 -2.74
N LEU A 27 0.47 1.82 -1.89
CA LEU A 27 -0.69 2.14 -1.05
C LEU A 27 -1.74 2.95 -1.81
N ASP A 28 -3.00 2.52 -1.71
CA ASP A 28 -4.14 3.26 -2.23
C ASP A 28 -4.49 4.49 -1.35
N ARG A 29 -5.12 5.52 -1.93
CA ARG A 29 -5.56 6.72 -1.18
C ARG A 29 -6.45 6.36 0.01
N HIS A 30 -7.29 5.34 -0.11
CA HIS A 30 -8.16 4.91 0.98
C HIS A 30 -7.34 4.31 2.14
N THR A 31 -6.41 3.42 1.83
CA THR A 31 -5.51 2.79 2.81
C THR A 31 -4.64 3.84 3.51
N LEU A 32 -4.09 4.78 2.74
CA LEU A 32 -3.29 5.88 3.28
C LEU A 32 -4.11 6.77 4.22
N SER A 33 -5.36 7.08 3.88
CA SER A 33 -6.27 7.81 4.77
C SER A 33 -6.52 7.08 6.09
N LEU A 34 -6.71 5.76 6.02
CA LEU A 34 -6.95 4.94 7.21
C LEU A 34 -5.70 4.88 8.10
N LEU A 35 -4.50 4.74 7.50
CA LEU A 35 -3.24 4.73 8.23
C LEU A 35 -2.99 6.05 8.95
N ILE A 36 -3.27 7.19 8.30
CA ILE A 36 -3.18 8.51 8.95
C ILE A 36 -4.12 8.60 10.15
N ALA A 37 -5.37 8.14 10.03
CA ALA A 37 -6.33 8.13 11.13
C ALA A 37 -5.93 7.18 12.28
N LEU A 38 -5.23 6.08 11.98
CA LEU A 38 -4.70 5.15 12.97
C LEU A 38 -3.50 5.76 13.71
N ILE A 39 -2.61 6.44 12.99
CA ILE A 39 -1.44 7.13 13.57
C ILE A 39 -1.89 8.31 14.44
N ASP A 40 -2.92 9.06 14.03
CA ASP A 40 -3.51 10.16 14.80
C ASP A 40 -4.05 9.69 16.17
N ARG A 41 -4.48 8.43 16.27
CA ARG A 41 -4.91 7.78 17.53
C ARG A 41 -3.75 7.29 18.40
N GLY A 42 -2.50 7.55 18.01
CA GLY A 42 -1.31 7.16 18.75
C GLY A 42 -0.79 5.76 18.43
N ILE A 43 -1.20 5.17 17.29
CA ILE A 43 -0.65 3.89 16.85
C ILE A 43 0.73 4.11 16.22
N ASN A 44 1.70 3.29 16.65
CA ASN A 44 3.07 3.35 16.13
C ASN A 44 3.13 2.96 14.63
N PRO A 45 3.81 3.76 13.79
CA PRO A 45 3.89 3.51 12.35
C PRO A 45 4.72 2.26 12.00
N GLU A 46 5.68 1.87 12.85
CA GLU A 46 6.57 0.74 12.59
C GLU A 46 5.80 -0.60 12.54
N PRO A 47 5.05 -1.03 13.58
CA PRO A 47 4.22 -2.24 13.50
C PRO A 47 3.09 -2.12 12.48
N LEU A 48 2.51 -0.93 12.26
CA LEU A 48 1.51 -0.71 11.21
C LEU A 48 2.05 -1.06 9.82
N SER A 49 3.29 -0.67 9.52
CA SER A 49 3.91 -0.97 8.23
C SER A 49 4.06 -2.47 7.98
N ALA A 50 4.37 -3.25 9.01
CA ALA A 50 4.49 -4.70 8.90
C ALA A 50 3.14 -5.35 8.56
N VAL A 51 2.08 -4.94 9.26
CA VAL A 51 0.71 -5.43 9.02
C VAL A 51 0.23 -5.04 7.62
N VAL A 52 0.49 -3.81 7.18
CA VAL A 52 0.14 -3.35 5.83
C VAL A 52 0.87 -4.15 4.75
N ARG A 53 2.16 -4.45 4.95
CA ARG A 53 2.94 -5.28 4.02
C ARG A 53 2.46 -6.73 3.96
N GLU A 54 2.02 -7.27 5.09
CA GLU A 54 1.46 -8.63 5.16
C GLU A 54 0.08 -8.71 4.48
N LEU A 55 -0.76 -7.69 4.68
CA LEU A 55 -2.08 -7.60 4.05
C LEU A 55 -2.01 -7.27 2.55
N SER A 56 -1.01 -6.49 2.13
CA SER A 56 -0.75 -6.15 0.73
C SER A 56 -0.05 -7.29 -0.03
N SER A 57 -0.40 -8.54 0.32
CA SER A 57 0.10 -9.79 -0.26
C SER A 57 0.45 -9.61 -1.74
N PRO A 58 1.66 -10.01 -2.17
CA PRO A 58 1.97 -10.00 -3.60
C PRO A 58 0.84 -10.75 -4.32
N PRO A 59 0.33 -10.27 -5.47
CA PRO A 59 -0.64 -11.02 -6.25
C PRO A 59 -0.07 -12.42 -6.35
N SER A 60 -0.81 -13.38 -5.80
CA SER A 60 -0.40 -14.76 -5.56
C SER A 60 0.62 -15.12 -6.60
N ARG A 61 1.85 -15.44 -6.19
CA ARG A 61 2.81 -16.05 -7.11
C ARG A 61 2.16 -17.36 -7.49
N THR A 62 1.31 -17.32 -8.52
CA THR A 62 0.71 -18.43 -9.20
C THR A 62 1.92 -19.12 -9.75
N GLN A 63 2.50 -20.00 -8.93
CA GLN A 63 3.42 -20.98 -9.41
C GLN A 63 2.60 -21.74 -10.45
N PRO A 64 2.98 -21.72 -11.74
CA PRO A 64 2.56 -22.81 -12.59
C PRO A 64 3.24 -24.04 -11.98
N SER A 65 2.51 -24.72 -11.10
CA SER A 65 2.84 -26.05 -10.65
C SER A 65 2.90 -26.92 -11.90
N SER A 66 4.13 -27.16 -12.37
CA SER A 66 4.62 -28.43 -12.89
C SER A 66 3.53 -29.37 -13.40
N ALA A 67 3.40 -29.50 -14.73
CA ALA A 67 2.84 -30.71 -15.35
C ALA A 67 3.56 -31.00 -16.69
N PHE A 68 4.69 -31.70 -16.55
CA PHE A 68 5.11 -32.87 -17.34
C PHE A 68 4.51 -33.06 -18.74
N SER A 69 5.35 -33.02 -19.78
CA SER A 69 5.31 -34.01 -20.88
C SER A 69 6.62 -34.01 -21.68
N SER A 70 7.41 -35.03 -21.38
CA SER A 70 8.36 -35.73 -22.24
C SER A 70 7.98 -35.80 -23.72
N SER A 71 8.97 -35.74 -24.62
CA SER A 71 9.16 -36.59 -25.82
C SER A 71 9.96 -35.81 -26.88
N THR A 72 11.29 -35.97 -26.95
CA THR A 72 12.00 -36.78 -27.96
C THR A 72 11.50 -36.63 -29.39
N LYS A 73 12.33 -36.10 -30.30
CA LYS A 73 12.31 -36.50 -31.71
C LYS A 73 13.71 -36.40 -32.34
N PRO A 74 14.13 -37.38 -33.15
CA PRO A 74 15.51 -37.54 -33.67
C PRO A 74 15.90 -36.54 -34.74
#